data_AF-K0NFH4-F1
#
_entry.id   AF-K0NFH4-F1
#
_cell.length_a   1.000
_cell.length_b   1.000
_cell.length_c   1.000
_cell.angle_alpha   90.00
_cell.angle_beta   90.00
_cell.angle_gamma   90.00
#
_symmetry.space_group_name_H-M   'P 1'
#
loop_
_entity.id
_entity.type
_entity.pdbx_description
1 polymer ?
#
loop_
_entity_poly.entity_id
_entity_poly.type
_entity_poly.pdbx_seq_one_letter_code
_entity_poly.pdbx_strand_id
1 'polypeptide(L)'
;MEIPLNLTHHCIETASKREYERMVRQCFKISDTDNERMPLEKKISALIYFLEKADFSDLRNQCNKIYSDKKDEKTADLIIPKNFKDMYVGIDKKTLYPIWKNK
;
A
#
# COMPACT_ATOMS: atom_id res chain seq x y z
N MET A 1 -10.21 2.13 4.76
CA MET A 1 -9.64 3.09 3.79
C MET A 1 -8.86 2.30 2.76
N GLU A 2 -8.60 2.89 1.60
CA GLU A 2 -7.80 2.25 0.56
C GLU A 2 -6.74 3.19 0.01
N ILE A 3 -5.64 2.58 -0.43
CA ILE A 3 -4.54 3.25 -1.13
C ILE A 3 -4.30 2.49 -2.43
N PRO A 4 -4.62 3.08 -3.59
CA PRO A 4 -4.35 2.45 -4.88
C PRO A 4 -2.84 2.48 -5.15
N LEU A 5 -2.32 1.35 -5.63
CA LEU A 5 -0.91 1.13 -5.95
C LEU A 5 -0.78 0.74 -7.42
N ASN A 6 -0.02 1.52 -8.18
CA ASN A 6 0.34 1.15 -9.56
C ASN A 6 1.61 0.29 -9.54
N LEU A 7 1.45 -0.97 -9.94
CA LEU A 7 2.49 -2.01 -9.99
C LEU A 7 3.02 -2.28 -11.41
N THR A 8 2.60 -1.50 -12.41
CA THR A 8 2.91 -1.74 -13.82
C THR A 8 4.41 -1.78 -14.09
N HIS A 9 5.17 -0.92 -13.42
CA HIS A 9 6.63 -0.82 -13.56
C HIS A 9 7.38 -1.11 -12.25
N HIS A 10 6.67 -1.45 -11.18
CA HIS A 10 7.21 -1.49 -9.82
C HIS A 10 6.65 -2.67 -9.04
N CYS A 11 7.48 -3.26 -8.18
CA CYS A 11 6.95 -4.18 -7.17
C CYS A 11 6.11 -3.41 -6.14
N ILE A 12 5.30 -4.15 -5.38
CA ILE A 12 4.40 -3.60 -4.37
C ILE A 12 5.12 -2.77 -3.31
N GLU A 13 6.34 -3.13 -2.93
CA GLU A 13 7.17 -2.35 -2.01
C GLU A 13 7.51 -0.98 -2.61
N THR A 14 8.06 -0.94 -3.83
CA THR A 14 8.44 0.30 -4.52
C THR A 14 7.21 1.19 -4.78
N ALA A 15 6.09 0.59 -5.19
CA ALA A 15 4.84 1.34 -5.39
C ALA A 15 4.36 1.97 -4.08
N SER A 16 4.41 1.22 -2.97
CA SER A 16 4.03 1.73 -1.65
C SER A 16 4.95 2.85 -1.15
N LYS A 17 6.27 2.75 -1.38
CA LYS A 17 7.23 3.83 -1.05
C LYS A 17 6.94 5.10 -1.83
N ARG A 18 6.64 4.97 -3.13
CA ARG A 18 6.29 6.11 -3.98
C ARG A 18 5.00 6.78 -3.54
N GLU A 19 3.98 6.00 -3.22
CA GLU A 19 2.73 6.54 -2.70
C GLU A 19 2.93 7.22 -1.33
N TYR A 20 3.76 6.65 -0.46
CA TYR A 20 4.14 7.29 0.79
C TYR A 20 4.79 8.66 0.56
N GLU A 21 5.82 8.72 -0.30
CA GLU A 21 6.51 9.98 -0.63
C GLU A 21 5.54 11.00 -1.25
N ARG A 22 4.64 10.56 -2.12
CA ARG A 22 3.61 11.41 -2.73
C ARG A 22 2.69 12.01 -1.66
N MET A 23 2.19 11.18 -0.75
CA MET A 23 1.29 11.61 0.34
C MET A 23 1.99 12.54 1.32
N VAL A 24 3.25 12.27 1.68
CA VAL A 24 4.05 13.16 2.54
C VAL A 24 4.21 14.53 1.88
N ARG A 25 4.55 14.59 0.59
CA ARG A 25 4.64 15.86 -0.15
C ARG A 25 3.30 16.59 -0.22
N GLN A 26 2.19 15.85 -0.32
CA GLN A 26 0.85 16.42 -0.29
C GLN A 26 0.52 17.01 1.08
N CYS A 27 0.93 16.34 2.16
CA CYS A 27 0.69 16.81 3.53
C CYS A 27 1.31 18.19 3.77
N PHE A 28 2.53 18.44 3.27
CA PHE A 28 3.18 19.75 3.36
C PHE A 28 2.51 20.87 2.55
N LYS A 29 1.58 20.54 1.66
CA LYS A 29 0.83 21.52 0.85
C LYS A 29 -0.56 21.83 1.41
N ILE A 30 -1.04 21.02 2.35
CA ILE A 30 -2.37 21.14 2.94
C ILE A 30 -2.29 22.07 4.15
N SER A 31 -3.27 22.97 4.28
CA SER A 31 -3.35 23.89 5.42
C SER A 31 -3.76 23.15 6.70
N ASP A 32 -3.37 23.64 7.88
CA ASP A 32 -3.80 23.03 9.16
C ASP A 32 -5.33 23.03 9.35
N THR A 33 -6.05 23.89 8.63
CA THR A 33 -7.51 24.00 8.66
C THR A 33 -8.24 23.05 7.71
N ASP A 34 -7.51 22.32 6.86
CA ASP A 34 -8.12 21.39 5.91
C ASP A 34 -8.52 20.08 6.57
N ASN A 35 -9.81 19.74 6.44
CA ASN A 35 -10.38 18.47 6.85
C ASN A 35 -9.75 17.26 6.13
N GLU A 36 -8.96 17.49 5.07
CA GLU A 36 -8.26 16.45 4.31
C GLU A 36 -6.94 15.98 4.96
N ARG A 37 -6.39 16.76 5.90
CA ARG A 37 -5.10 16.44 6.53
C ARG A 37 -5.15 15.18 7.37
N MET A 38 -6.14 15.06 8.25
CA MET A 38 -6.26 13.92 9.17
C MET A 38 -6.43 12.56 8.43
N PRO A 39 -7.28 12.43 7.39
CA PRO A 39 -7.32 11.23 6.55
C PRO A 39 -5.99 10.92 5.86
N LEU A 40 -5.27 11.95 5.39
CA LEU A 40 -3.97 11.79 4.73
C LEU A 40 -2.90 11.28 5.68
N GLU A 41 -2.77 11.88 6.87
CA GLU A 41 -1.84 11.44 7.91
C GLU A 41 -2.10 10.00 8.34
N LYS A 42 -3.37 9.60 8.44
CA LYS A 42 -3.73 8.21 8.77
C LYS A 42 -3.30 7.23 7.68
N LYS A 43 -3.42 7.59 6.40
CA LYS A 43 -2.91 6.79 5.28
C LYS A 43 -1.38 6.70 5.30
N ILE A 44 -0.70 7.80 5.62
CA ILE A 44 0.76 7.82 5.79
C ILE A 44 1.20 6.87 6.91
N SER A 45 0.56 6.92 8.08
CA SER A 45 0.87 6.00 9.19
C SER A 45 0.67 4.54 8.82
N ALA A 46 -0.38 4.23 8.05
CA ALA A 46 -0.63 2.89 7.55
C ALA A 46 0.48 2.43 6.57
N LEU A 47 0.92 3.30 5.66
CA LEU A 47 2.03 3.00 4.75
C LEU A 47 3.34 2.80 5.50
N ILE A 48 3.64 3.60 6.54
CA ILE A 48 4.83 3.40 7.38
C ILE A 48 4.79 2.01 8.01
N TYR A 49 3.67 1.65 8.65
CA TYR A 49 3.51 0.33 9.25
C TYR A 49 3.71 -0.78 8.21
N PHE A 50 3.08 -0.65 7.05
CA PHE A 50 3.19 -1.62 5.97
C PHE A 50 4.64 -1.78 5.48
N LEU A 51 5.32 -0.67 5.22
CA LEU A 51 6.70 -0.64 4.75
C LEU A 51 7.71 -1.20 5.77
N GLU A 52 7.45 -1.01 7.07
CA GLU A 52 8.35 -1.49 8.12
C GLU A 52 8.14 -2.95 8.51
N LYS A 53 6.88 -3.43 8.44
CA LYS A 53 6.49 -4.70 9.05
C LYS A 53 6.13 -5.77 8.03
N ALA A 54 5.70 -5.44 6.82
CA ALA A 54 5.34 -6.47 5.84
C ALA A 54 6.59 -7.23 5.36
N ASP A 55 6.43 -8.53 5.15
CA ASP A 55 7.37 -9.33 4.38
C ASP A 55 7.12 -9.16 2.88
N PHE A 56 7.82 -8.19 2.30
CA PHE A 56 7.75 -7.92 0.86
C PHE A 56 8.35 -9.03 -0.01
N SER A 57 9.19 -9.91 0.53
CA SER A 57 9.71 -11.04 -0.24
C SER A 57 8.58 -12.01 -0.56
N ASP A 58 7.83 -12.41 0.46
CA ASP A 58 6.65 -13.27 0.31
C ASP A 58 5.56 -12.56 -0.51
N LEU A 59 5.24 -11.31 -0.19
CA LEU A 59 4.18 -10.58 -0.87
C LEU A 59 4.47 -10.36 -2.36
N ARG A 60 5.73 -10.09 -2.72
CA ARG A 60 6.16 -9.99 -4.13
C ARG A 60 6.00 -11.32 -4.85
N ASN A 61 6.35 -12.43 -4.21
CA ASN A 61 6.16 -13.75 -4.80
C ASN A 61 4.69 -14.06 -5.06
N GLN A 62 3.80 -13.72 -4.11
CA GLN A 62 2.36 -13.85 -4.27
C GLN A 62 1.83 -12.97 -5.42
N CYS A 63 2.25 -11.70 -5.50
CA CYS A 63 1.87 -10.80 -6.59
C CYS A 63 2.31 -11.35 -7.96
N ASN A 64 3.55 -11.82 -8.07
CA ASN A 64 4.07 -12.38 -9.32
C ASN A 64 3.27 -13.59 -9.80
N LYS A 65 2.80 -14.45 -8.88
CA LYS A 65 1.93 -15.59 -9.21
C LYS A 65 0.55 -15.18 -9.72
N ILE A 66 0.05 -14.01 -9.30
CA ILE A 66 -1.24 -13.50 -9.80
C ILE A 66 -1.07 -12.86 -11.17
N TYR A 67 0.03 -12.16 -11.39
CA TYR A 67 0.29 -11.42 -12.63
C TYR A 67 1.08 -12.21 -13.69
N SER A 68 1.41 -13.48 -13.46
CA SER A 68 2.26 -14.28 -14.35
C SER A 68 1.74 -14.33 -15.79
N ASP A 69 0.42 -14.23 -15.96
CA ASP A 69 -0.24 -14.34 -17.27
C ASP A 69 -0.83 -13.02 -17.78
N LYS A 70 -0.61 -11.90 -17.06
CA LYS A 70 -1.19 -10.59 -17.40
C LYS A 70 -0.16 -9.67 -18.08
N LYS A 71 -0.45 -9.31 -19.33
CA LYS A 71 0.27 -8.27 -20.09
C LYS A 71 -0.24 -6.85 -19.81
N ASP A 72 -1.32 -6.71 -19.05
CA ASP A 72 -2.01 -5.44 -18.81
C ASP A 72 -1.42 -4.65 -17.62
N GLU A 73 -1.98 -3.46 -17.40
CA GLU A 73 -1.72 -2.60 -16.24
C GLU A 73 -1.91 -3.40 -14.95
N LYS A 74 -0.90 -3.36 -14.07
CA LYS A 74 -0.89 -4.09 -12.80
C LYS A 74 -1.26 -3.11 -11.70
N THR A 75 -2.40 -3.30 -11.08
CA THR A 75 -2.88 -2.42 -10.00
C THR A 75 -3.26 -3.24 -8.77
N ALA A 76 -2.97 -2.69 -7.60
CA ALA A 76 -3.34 -3.31 -6.33
C ALA A 76 -3.91 -2.25 -5.39
N ASP A 77 -4.84 -2.65 -4.54
CA ASP A 77 -5.37 -1.78 -3.50
C ASP A 77 -4.88 -2.25 -2.14
N LEU A 78 -4.12 -1.40 -1.45
CA LEU A 78 -3.81 -1.63 -0.04
C LEU A 78 -5.02 -1.22 0.79
N ILE A 79 -5.71 -2.22 1.34
CA ILE A 79 -6.88 -2.01 2.16
C ILE A 79 -6.45 -1.90 3.62
N ILE A 80 -6.97 -0.86 4.28
CA ILE A 80 -6.64 -0.47 5.65
C ILE A 80 -7.90 -0.57 6.51
N PRO A 81 -8.10 -1.70 7.21
CA PRO A 81 -9.10 -1.84 8.26
C PRO A 81 -8.80 -0.95 9.47
N LYS A 82 -9.63 -1.07 10.52
CA LYS A 82 -9.42 -0.29 11.77
C LYS A 82 -8.06 -0.59 12.42
N ASN A 83 -7.55 -1.81 12.26
CA ASN A 83 -6.30 -2.27 12.82
C ASN A 83 -5.29 -2.55 11.69
N PHE A 84 -4.09 -2.00 11.83
CA PHE A 84 -3.04 -2.10 10.82
C PHE A 84 -2.50 -3.52 10.61
N LYS A 85 -2.58 -4.39 11.64
CA LYS A 85 -2.24 -5.81 11.51
C LYS A 85 -3.18 -6.58 10.58
N ASP A 86 -4.37 -6.05 10.36
CA ASP A 86 -5.39 -6.69 9.52
C ASP A 86 -5.36 -6.16 8.09
N MET A 87 -4.36 -5.33 7.74
CA MET A 87 -4.19 -4.84 6.37
C MET A 87 -3.99 -5.98 5.38
N TYR A 88 -4.53 -5.79 4.19
CA TYR A 88 -4.41 -6.76 3.10
C TYR A 88 -4.34 -6.04 1.76
N VAL A 89 -3.86 -6.77 0.75
CA VAL A 89 -3.73 -6.26 -0.61
C VAL A 89 -4.79 -6.92 -1.48
N GLY A 90 -5.66 -6.12 -2.07
CA GLY A 90 -6.57 -6.54 -3.12
C GLY A 90 -5.89 -6.51 -4.47
N ILE A 91 -5.97 -7.60 -5.24
CA ILE A 91 -5.54 -7.66 -6.64
C ILE A 91 -6.63 -8.39 -7.42
N ASP A 92 -7.31 -7.69 -8.33
CA ASP A 92 -8.48 -8.18 -9.04
C ASP A 92 -9.56 -8.75 -8.08
N LYS A 93 -9.80 -10.08 -8.14
CA LYS A 93 -10.72 -10.83 -7.28
C LYS A 93 -10.00 -11.61 -6.17
N LYS A 94 -8.70 -11.38 -5.99
CA LYS A 94 -7.87 -12.06 -5.01
C LYS A 94 -7.47 -11.13 -3.88
N THR A 95 -7.32 -11.71 -2.70
CA THR A 95 -6.86 -11.01 -1.51
C THR A 95 -5.56 -11.65 -1.06
N LEU A 96 -4.53 -10.84 -0.84
CA LEU A 96 -3.25 -11.24 -0.29
C LEU A 96 -3.12 -10.68 1.12
N TYR A 97 -2.88 -11.55 2.09
CA TYR A 97 -2.60 -11.16 3.47
C TYR A 97 -1.08 -11.12 3.68
N PRO A 98 -0.48 -9.95 3.96
CA PRO A 98 0.93 -9.84 4.24
C PRO A 98 1.31 -10.65 5.48
N ILE A 99 2.44 -11.34 5.41
CA ILE A 99 3.10 -11.85 6.61
C ILE A 99 3.76 -10.67 7.32
N TRP A 100 3.53 -10.54 8.62
CA TRP A 100 4.09 -9.46 9.42
C TRP A 100 5.33 -9.93 10.17
N LYS A 101 6.43 -9.17 10.05
CA LYS A 101 7.66 -9.41 10.79
C LYS A 101 7.45 -9.06 12.27
N ASN A 102 7.75 -10.02 13.15
CA ASN A 102 7.94 -9.77 14.57
C ASN A 102 9.29 -9.05 14.73
N LYS A 103 9.29 -7.72 14.82
CA LYS A 103 10.45 -6.99 15.36
C LYS A 103 10.32 -6.94 16.87
#